data_AF-A0A2T3M4S7-F1
#
_entry.id   AF-A0A2T3M4S7-F1
#
_cell.length_a   1.000
_cell.length_b   1.000
_cell.length_c   1.000
_cell.angle_alpha   90.00
_cell.angle_beta   90.00
_cell.angle_gamma   90.00
#
_symmetry.space_group_name_H-M   'P 1'
#
loop_
_entity.id
_entity.type
_entity.pdbx_description
1 polymer ?
#
loop_
_entity_poly.entity_id
_entity_poly.type
_entity_poly.pdbx_seq_one_letter_code
_entity_poly.pdbx_strand_id
1 'polypeptide(L)'
;DAAPPSIIVFVSLGMPETSLKQLLLQAEQLHVPIVIRGIFGNDFNTTIAKVKKLVQPQQGQSPLGGVSINPIWFKQFGIKQVPAFVVMKPNTCTDKPPCDPKNYDVIYGNVSLFDALDTVAREGTYHAIARKSLP
;
A
#
# COMPACT_ATOMS: atom_id res chain seq x y z
N ASP A 1 8.38 -11.17 -17.03
CA ASP A 1 8.04 -9.88 -16.40
C ASP A 1 6.72 -9.98 -15.66
N ALA A 2 6.69 -9.66 -14.37
CA ALA A 2 5.43 -9.60 -13.62
C ALA A 2 4.73 -8.26 -13.91
N ALA A 3 3.45 -8.29 -14.27
CA ALA A 3 2.67 -7.07 -14.46
C ALA A 3 2.65 -6.24 -13.16
N PRO A 4 2.69 -4.89 -13.24
CA PRO A 4 2.65 -4.04 -12.06
C PRO A 4 1.35 -4.28 -11.27
N PRO A 5 1.41 -4.23 -9.93
CA PRO A 5 0.23 -4.45 -9.09
C PRO A 5 -0.81 -3.37 -9.38
N SER A 6 -2.08 -3.76 -9.53
CA SER A 6 -3.18 -2.81 -9.79
C SER A 6 -3.67 -2.09 -8.54
N ILE A 7 -3.20 -2.52 -7.35
CA ILE A 7 -3.53 -1.91 -6.05
C ILE A 7 -2.23 -1.81 -5.24
N ILE A 8 -2.01 -0.66 -4.59
CA ILE A 8 -0.88 -0.44 -3.68
C ILE A 8 -1.35 0.32 -2.44
N VAL A 9 -0.91 -0.10 -1.26
CA VAL A 9 -1.11 0.64 -0.01
C VAL A 9 0.17 1.36 0.39
N PHE A 10 0.06 2.66 0.63
CA PHE A 10 1.15 3.52 1.06
C PHE A 10 1.06 3.80 2.55
N VAL A 11 2.13 3.51 3.28
CA VAL A 11 2.17 3.68 4.75
C VAL A 11 3.48 4.35 5.21
N SER A 12 3.55 4.68 6.50
CA SER A 12 4.76 5.18 7.14
C SER A 12 5.00 4.45 8.47
N LEU A 13 6.27 4.22 8.81
CA LEU A 13 6.70 3.69 10.12
C LEU A 13 6.46 4.66 11.29
N GLY A 14 6.01 5.89 11.00
CA GLY A 14 5.52 6.84 12.01
C GLY A 14 4.04 6.68 12.36
N MET A 15 3.29 5.82 11.65
CA MET A 15 1.90 5.50 11.99
C MET A 15 1.82 4.67 13.29
N PRO A 16 0.67 4.66 13.97
CA PRO A 16 0.45 3.76 15.10
C PRO A 16 0.70 2.29 14.74
N GLU A 17 1.40 1.56 15.61
CA GLU A 17 1.77 0.15 15.37
C GLU A 17 0.54 -0.74 15.12
N THR A 18 -0.57 -0.47 15.82
CA THR A 18 -1.84 -1.18 15.67
C THR A 18 -2.44 -0.99 14.27
N SER A 19 -2.55 0.25 13.81
CA SER A 19 -3.05 0.58 12.47
C SER A 19 -2.19 -0.05 11.38
N LEU A 20 -0.87 -0.03 11.55
CA LEU A 20 0.06 -0.60 10.58
C LEU A 20 -0.06 -2.13 10.51
N LYS A 21 -0.19 -2.81 11.65
CA LYS A 21 -0.44 -4.27 11.70
C LYS A 21 -1.76 -4.65 11.06
N GLN A 22 -2.82 -3.88 11.32
CA GLN A 22 -4.13 -4.12 10.70
C GLN A 22 -4.03 -4.00 9.17
N LEU A 23 -3.37 -2.96 8.66
CA LEU A 23 -3.17 -2.81 7.21
C LEU A 23 -2.35 -3.96 6.62
N LEU A 24 -1.30 -4.42 7.31
CA LEU A 24 -0.48 -5.55 6.88
C LEU A 24 -1.31 -6.85 6.77
N LEU A 25 -2.13 -7.15 7.78
CA LEU A 25 -3.01 -8.32 7.77
C LEU A 25 -4.00 -8.30 6.59
N GLN A 26 -4.63 -7.14 6.36
CA GLN A 26 -5.60 -6.99 5.28
C GLN A 26 -4.93 -7.06 3.90
N ALA A 27 -3.75 -6.45 3.77
CA ALA A 27 -2.96 -6.48 2.56
C ALA A 27 -2.46 -7.89 2.23
N GLU A 28 -2.05 -8.67 3.23
CA GLU A 28 -1.73 -10.10 3.06
C GLU A 28 -2.95 -10.88 2.55
N GLN A 29 -4.12 -10.71 3.17
CA GLN A 29 -5.35 -11.39 2.77
C GLN A 29 -5.72 -11.09 1.31
N LEU A 30 -5.55 -9.85 0.87
CA LEU A 30 -5.87 -9.42 -0.49
C LEU A 30 -4.70 -9.53 -1.48
N HIS A 31 -3.54 -10.06 -1.05
CA HIS A 31 -2.31 -10.12 -1.84
C HIS A 31 -1.90 -8.74 -2.42
N VAL A 32 -2.15 -7.68 -1.67
CA VAL A 32 -1.84 -6.30 -2.04
C VAL A 32 -0.49 -5.89 -1.44
N PRO A 33 0.43 -5.31 -2.22
CA PRO A 33 1.70 -4.83 -1.68
C PRO A 33 1.54 -3.58 -0.81
N ILE A 34 2.31 -3.53 0.28
CA ILE A 34 2.48 -2.33 1.11
C ILE A 34 3.82 -1.66 0.79
N VAL A 35 3.80 -0.35 0.60
CA VAL A 35 4.97 0.48 0.30
C VAL A 35 5.21 1.54 1.36
N ILE A 36 6.46 1.63 1.83
CA ILE A 36 6.97 2.65 2.74
C ILE A 36 7.86 3.62 1.96
N ARG A 37 7.75 4.93 2.24
CA ARG A 37 8.45 5.99 1.47
C ARG A 37 9.97 5.87 1.56
N GLY A 38 10.51 5.47 2.70
CA GLY A 38 11.96 5.46 2.90
C GLY A 38 12.35 5.08 4.32
N ILE A 39 13.62 5.36 4.63
CA ILE A 39 14.22 5.10 5.93
C ILE A 39 13.57 5.95 7.03
N PHE A 40 13.24 5.31 8.14
CA PHE A 40 12.78 5.96 9.36
C PHE A 40 13.98 6.51 10.13
N GLY A 41 13.94 7.79 10.49
CA GLY A 41 14.94 8.42 11.36
C GLY A 41 16.35 8.52 10.77
N ASN A 42 16.50 8.51 9.43
CA ASN A 42 17.79 8.52 8.72
C ASN A 42 18.69 7.30 9.00
N ASP A 43 18.18 6.24 9.64
CA ASP A 43 18.93 5.01 9.92
C ASP A 43 18.26 3.79 9.30
N PHE A 44 19.00 3.11 8.43
CA PHE A 44 18.53 1.91 7.76
C PHE A 44 18.35 0.76 8.76
N ASN A 45 19.23 0.64 9.76
CA ASN A 45 19.15 -0.44 10.74
C ASN A 45 17.88 -0.34 11.60
N THR A 46 17.57 0.86 12.09
CA THR A 46 16.32 1.16 12.80
C THR A 46 15.09 0.89 11.94
N THR A 47 15.15 1.26 10.65
CA THR A 47 14.08 0.98 9.70
C THR A 47 13.83 -0.52 9.57
N ILE A 48 14.89 -1.30 9.34
CA ILE A 48 14.81 -2.76 9.21
C ILE A 48 14.34 -3.40 10.51
N ALA A 49 14.81 -2.95 11.67
CA ALA A 49 14.38 -3.46 12.97
C ALA A 49 12.88 -3.23 13.19
N LYS A 50 12.37 -2.04 12.86
CA LYS A 50 10.93 -1.73 12.93
C LYS A 50 10.12 -2.58 11.97
N VAL A 51 10.53 -2.67 10.70
CA VAL A 51 9.85 -3.51 9.70
C VAL A 51 9.85 -4.96 10.16
N LYS A 52 10.98 -5.50 10.62
CA LYS A 52 11.08 -6.86 11.16
C LYS A 52 10.11 -7.07 12.33
N LYS A 53 10.06 -6.17 13.31
CA LYS A 53 9.11 -6.25 14.43
C LYS A 53 7.65 -6.24 13.96
N LEU A 54 7.36 -5.51 12.88
CA LEU A 54 6.02 -5.40 12.32
C LEU A 54 5.59 -6.65 11.56
N VAL A 55 6.47 -7.24 10.75
CA VAL A 55 6.16 -8.43 9.93
C VAL A 55 6.40 -9.75 10.65
N GLN A 56 7.13 -9.71 11.78
CA GLN A 56 7.33 -10.88 12.61
C GLN A 56 5.98 -11.38 13.12
N PRO A 57 5.65 -12.65 12.85
CA PRO A 57 4.41 -13.21 13.33
C PRO A 57 4.37 -13.23 14.85
N GLN A 58 3.20 -12.98 15.44
CA GLN A 58 2.96 -13.43 16.81
C GLN A 58 2.93 -14.95 16.82
N GLN A 59 3.32 -15.58 17.94
CA GLN A 59 3.48 -17.04 18.04
C GLN A 59 2.33 -17.80 17.35
N GLY A 60 2.66 -18.61 16.33
CA GLY A 60 1.71 -19.42 15.57
C GLY A 60 1.11 -18.77 14.31
N GLN A 61 1.49 -17.54 13.95
CA GLN A 61 1.02 -16.86 12.73
C GLN A 61 2.05 -16.96 11.59
N SER A 62 1.59 -16.84 10.34
CA SER A 62 2.47 -16.68 9.17
C SER A 62 3.10 -15.28 9.16
N PRO A 63 4.32 -15.11 8.62
CA PRO A 63 4.89 -13.80 8.41
C PRO A 63 3.96 -12.94 7.55
N LEU A 64 3.64 -11.74 8.02
CA LEU A 64 2.81 -10.79 7.27
C LEU A 64 3.50 -10.47 5.94
N GLY A 65 2.70 -10.29 4.87
CA GLY A 65 3.16 -10.09 3.50
C GLY A 65 4.31 -9.07 3.34
N GLY A 66 5.11 -9.25 2.29
CA GLY A 66 6.32 -8.47 2.05
C GLY A 66 6.06 -6.96 1.97
N VAL A 67 6.81 -6.18 2.75
CA VAL A 67 6.81 -4.72 2.71
C VAL A 67 7.92 -4.23 1.80
N SER A 68 7.62 -3.28 0.91
CA SER A 68 8.62 -2.63 0.06
C SER A 68 8.98 -1.25 0.58
N ILE A 69 10.26 -0.91 0.62
CA ILE A 69 10.72 0.47 0.86
C ILE A 69 11.04 1.07 -0.50
N ASN A 70 10.17 1.91 -1.03
CA ASN A 70 10.32 2.44 -2.37
C ASN A 70 9.81 3.90 -2.49
N PRO A 71 10.69 4.91 -2.46
CA PRO A 71 10.32 6.31 -2.61
C PRO A 71 9.81 6.65 -4.02
N ILE A 72 10.14 5.84 -5.04
CA ILE A 72 9.74 6.10 -6.42
C ILE A 72 8.23 5.96 -6.56
N TRP A 73 7.61 4.95 -5.93
CA TRP A 73 6.16 4.80 -5.91
C TRP A 73 5.43 6.00 -5.28
N PHE A 74 6.00 6.60 -4.23
CA PHE A 74 5.43 7.82 -3.65
C PHE A 74 5.49 9.00 -4.61
N LYS A 75 6.58 9.13 -5.38
CA LYS A 75 6.71 10.14 -6.43
C LYS A 75 5.76 9.86 -7.60
N GLN A 76 5.60 8.58 -7.97
CA GLN A 76 4.76 8.13 -9.08
C GLN A 76 3.32 8.62 -8.95
N PHE A 77 2.76 8.54 -7.75
CA PHE A 77 1.37 8.94 -7.46
C PHE A 77 1.25 10.23 -6.66
N GLY A 78 2.35 10.97 -6.48
CA GLY A 78 2.35 12.23 -5.72
C GLY A 78 1.87 12.10 -4.27
N ILE A 79 2.06 10.93 -3.64
CA ILE A 79 1.54 10.64 -2.29
C ILE A 79 2.30 11.47 -1.26
N LYS A 80 1.61 12.45 -0.66
CA LYS A 80 2.16 13.33 0.38
C LYS A 80 1.77 12.92 1.79
N GLN A 81 0.59 12.34 1.95
CA GLN A 81 0.01 11.89 3.23
C GLN A 81 -0.26 10.38 3.21
N VAL A 82 -0.28 9.75 4.39
CA VAL A 82 -0.51 8.31 4.58
C VAL A 82 -1.44 8.05 5.76
N PRO A 83 -2.20 6.94 5.79
CA PRO A 83 -2.23 5.91 4.73
C PRO A 83 -2.93 6.40 3.47
N ALA A 84 -2.50 5.85 2.34
CA ALA A 84 -3.10 6.09 1.03
C ALA A 84 -3.28 4.77 0.28
N PHE A 85 -4.40 4.64 -0.43
CA PHE A 85 -4.78 3.44 -1.16
C PHE A 85 -4.93 3.80 -2.62
N VAL A 86 -4.06 3.27 -3.47
CA VAL A 86 -4.06 3.56 -4.90
C VAL A 86 -4.61 2.35 -5.64
N VAL A 87 -5.60 2.59 -6.51
CA VAL A 87 -6.09 1.61 -7.49
C VAL A 87 -5.77 2.18 -8.86
N MET A 88 -5.03 1.44 -9.69
CA MET A 88 -4.54 1.93 -10.97
C MET A 88 -4.94 1.04 -12.14
N LYS A 89 -5.01 1.63 -13.33
CA LYS A 89 -5.22 0.92 -14.58
C LYS A 89 -4.12 -0.12 -14.80
N PRO A 90 -4.43 -1.38 -15.16
CA PRO A 90 -3.42 -2.40 -15.39
C PRO A 90 -2.47 -1.99 -16.53
N ASN A 91 -1.20 -2.36 -16.40
CA ASN A 91 -0.15 -2.04 -17.38
C ASN A 91 0.04 -0.53 -17.64
N THR A 92 -0.30 0.31 -16.66
CA THR A 92 0.01 1.75 -16.68
C THR A 92 0.93 2.12 -15.52
N CYS A 93 1.34 3.39 -15.47
CA CYS A 93 2.24 3.89 -14.42
C CYS A 93 3.56 3.10 -14.32
N THR A 94 4.03 2.53 -15.43
CA THR A 94 5.31 1.80 -15.54
C THR A 94 6.48 2.71 -15.91
N ASP A 95 6.18 3.89 -16.46
CA ASP A 95 7.18 4.87 -16.87
C ASP A 95 7.67 5.72 -15.69
N LYS A 96 8.61 6.62 -15.96
CA LYS A 96 9.17 7.53 -14.95
C LYS A 96 8.06 8.41 -14.32
N PRO A 97 8.13 8.70 -13.01
CA PRO A 97 7.21 9.61 -12.36
C PRO A 97 7.08 10.97 -13.04
N PRO A 98 5.89 11.61 -13.00
CA PRO A 98 4.65 11.14 -12.37
C PRO A 98 3.77 10.29 -13.32
N CYS A 99 2.93 9.43 -12.76
CA CYS A 99 1.85 8.81 -13.53
C CYS A 99 0.73 9.82 -13.82
N ASP A 100 0.10 9.72 -15.00
CA ASP A 100 -1.09 10.51 -15.32
C ASP A 100 -2.21 10.25 -14.29
N PRO A 101 -2.74 11.29 -13.61
CA PRO A 101 -3.87 11.17 -12.68
C PRO A 101 -5.10 10.46 -13.24
N LYS A 102 -5.29 10.43 -14.56
CA LYS A 102 -6.39 9.69 -15.19
C LYS A 102 -6.23 8.17 -15.06
N ASN A 103 -5.02 7.68 -14.76
CA ASN A 103 -4.69 6.27 -14.72
C ASN A 103 -4.83 5.64 -13.31
N TYR A 104 -5.25 6.39 -12.30
CA TYR A 104 -5.46 5.84 -10.95
C TYR A 104 -6.51 6.61 -10.14
N ASP A 105 -7.12 5.92 -9.18
CA ASP A 105 -7.87 6.51 -8.08
C ASP A 105 -7.00 6.45 -6.81
N VAL A 106 -7.20 7.40 -5.90
CA VAL A 106 -6.53 7.41 -4.60
C VAL A 106 -7.50 7.74 -3.48
N ILE A 107 -7.50 6.92 -2.43
CA ILE A 107 -8.20 7.18 -1.17
C ILE A 107 -7.17 7.49 -0.09
N TYR A 108 -7.46 8.50 0.72
CA TYR A 108 -6.65 8.87 1.88
C TYR A 108 -7.47 8.77 3.16
N GLY A 109 -6.81 8.46 4.28
CA GLY A 109 -7.41 8.56 5.62
C GLY A 109 -7.33 7.26 6.41
N ASN A 110 -7.68 7.34 7.69
CA ASN A 110 -7.62 6.22 8.64
C ASN A 110 -8.81 5.27 8.43
N VAL A 111 -8.80 4.55 7.32
CA VAL A 111 -9.81 3.55 6.93
C VAL A 111 -9.13 2.19 6.71
N SER A 112 -9.93 1.12 6.70
CA SER A 112 -9.40 -0.21 6.32
C SER A 112 -9.12 -0.28 4.82
N LEU A 113 -8.29 -1.25 4.40
CA LEU A 113 -8.09 -1.56 2.99
C LEU A 113 -9.41 -1.97 2.32
N PHE A 114 -10.25 -2.73 3.01
CA PHE A 114 -11.56 -3.13 2.50
C PHE A 114 -12.46 -1.92 2.25
N ASP A 115 -12.57 -0.99 3.20
CA ASP A 115 -13.40 0.21 3.06
C ASP A 115 -12.88 1.14 1.96
N ALA A 116 -11.56 1.26 1.85
CA ALA A 116 -10.94 2.04 0.77
C ALA A 116 -11.28 1.44 -0.61
N LEU A 117 -11.18 0.11 -0.75
CA LEU A 117 -11.53 -0.57 -2.00
C LEU A 117 -13.03 -0.55 -2.27
N ASP A 118 -13.89 -0.69 -1.26
CA ASP A 118 -15.33 -0.57 -1.41
C ASP A 118 -15.73 0.85 -1.89
N THR A 119 -15.08 1.88 -1.35
CA THR A 119 -15.28 3.26 -1.80
C THR A 119 -14.93 3.42 -3.27
N VAL A 120 -13.76 2.90 -3.70
CA VAL A 120 -13.39 2.90 -5.13
C VAL A 120 -14.36 2.05 -5.96
N ALA A 121 -14.84 0.92 -5.45
CA ALA A 121 -15.78 0.04 -6.14
C ALA A 121 -17.17 0.68 -6.35
N ARG A 122 -17.55 1.64 -5.51
CA ARG A 122 -18.81 2.39 -5.63
C ARG A 122 -18.67 3.64 -6.49
N GLU A 123 -17.58 4.39 -6.31
CA GLU A 123 -17.48 5.78 -6.79
C GLU A 123 -16.27 6.04 -7.69
N GLY A 124 -15.30 5.12 -7.75
CA GLY A 124 -14.04 5.30 -8.45
C GLY A 124 -14.07 4.97 -9.94
N THR A 125 -13.11 5.55 -10.67
CA THR A 125 -12.90 5.29 -12.10
C THR A 125 -12.57 3.81 -12.35
N TYR A 126 -11.77 3.22 -11.46
CA TYR A 126 -11.26 1.86 -11.52
C TYR A 126 -12.04 0.89 -10.62
N HIS A 127 -13.34 1.16 -10.42
CA HIS A 127 -14.24 0.38 -9.58
C HIS A 127 -14.24 -1.13 -9.89
N ALA A 128 -14.12 -1.53 -11.16
CA ALA A 128 -14.10 -2.95 -11.54
C ALA A 128 -12.88 -3.70 -10.98
N ILE A 129 -11.74 -3.02 -10.86
CA ILE A 129 -10.51 -3.59 -10.27
C ILE A 129 -10.72 -3.75 -8.77
N ALA A 130 -11.20 -2.70 -8.11
CA ALA A 130 -11.44 -2.72 -6.67
C ALA A 130 -12.48 -3.80 -6.30
N ARG A 131 -13.59 -3.90 -7.03
CA ARG A 131 -14.63 -4.90 -6.83
C ARG A 131 -14.11 -6.34 -6.99
N LYS A 132 -13.21 -6.59 -7.94
CA LYS A 132 -12.61 -7.91 -8.15
C LYS A 132 -11.67 -8.33 -7.02
N SER A 133 -11.11 -7.37 -6.29
CA SER A 133 -10.20 -7.61 -5.18
C SER A 133 -10.90 -7.74 -3.83
N LEU A 134 -12.19 -7.42 -3.75
CA LEU A 134 -13.02 -7.67 -2.57
C LEU A 134 -13.51 -9.13 -2.54
N PRO A 135 -13.66 -9.73 -1.36
CA PRO A 135 -14.19 -11.09 -1.19
C PRO A 135 -15.67 -11.21 -1.57
#